data_AF-A0A2I0H1C6-F1
#
_entry.id   AF-A0A2I0H1C6-F1
#
_cell.length_a   1.000
_cell.length_b   1.000
_cell.length_c   1.000
_cell.angle_alpha   90.00
_cell.angle_beta   90.00
_cell.angle_gamma   90.00
#
_symmetry.space_group_name_H-M   'P 1'
#
loop_
_entity.id
_entity.type
_entity.pdbx_description
1 polymer ?
#
loop_
_entity_poly.entity_id
_entity_poly.type
_entity_poly.pdbx_seq_one_letter_code
_entity_poly.pdbx_strand_id
1 'polypeptide(L)' 'DFPNGRAPLRHMIVKGLVRSGSTDAKQMAEDLAVRWIRTNYAAYKQIGQMHEKYNVANCGEFGGGGEYVPQAG' A
#
# COMPACT_ATOMS: atom_id res chain seq x y z
N ASP A 1 3.57 -7.41 -10.22
CA ASP A 1 2.44 -7.13 -11.13
C ASP A 1 1.18 -6.79 -10.38
N PHE A 2 0.26 -6.08 -11.06
CA PHE A 2 -1.10 -5.88 -10.58
C PHE A 2 -1.70 -7.24 -10.16
N PRO A 3 -2.40 -7.32 -9.01
CA PRO A 3 -2.85 -6.23 -8.14
C PRO A 3 -1.91 -5.92 -6.95
N ASN A 4 -0.63 -6.27 -7.01
CA ASN A 4 0.28 -6.11 -5.86
C ASN A 4 0.80 -4.67 -5.71
N GLY A 5 0.55 -4.06 -4.55
CA GLY A 5 1.21 -2.85 -4.07
C GLY A 5 2.30 -3.15 -3.05
N ARG A 6 3.35 -2.32 -3.03
CA ARG A 6 4.50 -2.45 -2.11
C ARG A 6 4.80 -1.11 -1.43
N ALA A 7 5.25 -1.15 -0.18
CA ALA A 7 5.48 0.04 0.63
C ALA A 7 6.46 1.05 0.00
N PRO A 8 7.61 0.67 -0.60
CA PRO A 8 8.55 1.63 -1.17
C PRO A 8 7.95 2.44 -2.32
N LEU A 9 7.18 1.80 -3.21
CA LEU A 9 6.52 2.46 -4.34
C LEU A 9 5.44 3.43 -3.85
N ARG A 10 4.65 3.03 -2.86
CA ARG A 10 3.61 3.88 -2.27
C ARG A 10 4.22 5.11 -1.62
N HIS A 11 5.32 4.95 -0.89
CA HIS A 11 6.04 6.06 -0.28
C HIS A 11 6.57 7.05 -1.31
N MET A 12 7.18 6.57 -2.40
CA MET A 12 7.71 7.44 -3.46
C MET A 12 6.60 8.25 -4.14
N ILE A 13 5.46 7.62 -4.44
CA ILE A 13 4.30 8.31 -5.05
C ILE A 13 3.76 9.39 -4.11
N VAL A 14 3.50 9.04 -2.84
CA VAL A 14 2.99 9.99 -1.84
C VAL A 14 3.96 11.16 -1.66
N LYS A 15 5.27 10.90 -1.51
CA LYS A 15 6.26 11.97 -1.39
C LYS A 15 6.34 12.85 -2.64
N GLY A 16 6.26 12.26 -3.84
CA GLY A 16 6.27 13.00 -5.10
C GLY A 16 5.08 13.95 -5.20
N LEU A 17 3.88 13.45 -4.88
CA LEU A 17 2.65 14.24 -4.89
C LEU A 17 2.68 15.40 -3.87
N VAL A 18 3.14 15.14 -2.64
CA VAL A 18 3.32 16.19 -1.61
C VAL A 18 4.27 17.29 -2.07
N ARG A 19 5.36 16.93 -2.76
CA ARG A 19 6.39 17.88 -3.22
C ARG A 19 6.04 18.61 -4.52
N SER A 20 4.96 18.23 -5.20
CA SER A 20 4.57 18.81 -6.50
C SER A 20 4.13 20.28 -6.42
N GLY A 21 3.79 20.78 -5.22
CA GLY A 21 3.28 22.14 -5.03
C GLY A 21 1.80 22.32 -5.35
N SER A 22 1.14 21.32 -5.95
CA SER A 22 -0.30 21.33 -6.24
C SER A 22 -1.13 20.93 -5.02
N THR A 23 -2.19 21.69 -4.73
CA THR A 23 -3.17 21.37 -3.67
C THR A 23 -3.89 20.07 -3.96
N ASP A 24 -4.32 19.84 -5.21
CA ASP A 24 -5.01 18.62 -5.61
C ASP A 24 -4.10 17.40 -5.46
N ALA A 25 -2.82 17.56 -5.82
CA ALA A 25 -1.84 16.50 -5.64
C ALA A 25 -1.59 16.17 -4.16
N LYS A 26 -1.56 17.17 -3.27
CA LYS A 26 -1.48 16.94 -1.82
C LYS A 26 -2.70 16.19 -1.31
N GLN A 27 -3.90 16.56 -1.75
CA GLN A 27 -5.12 15.86 -1.34
C GLN A 27 -5.13 14.39 -1.82
N MET A 28 -4.65 14.15 -3.04
CA MET A 28 -4.47 12.80 -3.58
C MET A 28 -3.42 12.01 -2.79
N ALA A 29 -2.33 12.66 -2.38
CA ALA A 29 -1.28 12.02 -1.57
C ALA A 29 -1.84 11.54 -0.22
N GLU A 30 -2.65 12.37 0.44
CA GLU A 30 -3.33 12.02 1.69
C GLU A 30 -4.29 10.84 1.52
N ASP A 31 -5.14 10.87 0.48
CA ASP A 31 -6.07 9.76 0.19
C ASP A 31 -5.31 8.45 -0.08
N LEU A 32 -4.24 8.49 -0.87
CA LEU A 32 -3.40 7.32 -1.14
C LEU A 32 -2.74 6.77 0.12
N ALA A 33 -2.21 7.66 0.98
CA ALA A 33 -1.59 7.26 2.24
C ALA A 33 -2.60 6.61 3.20
N VAL A 34 -3.78 7.22 3.34
CA VAL A 34 -4.86 6.70 4.20
C VAL A 34 -5.35 5.35 3.70
N ARG A 35 -5.59 5.18 2.39
CA ARG A 35 -5.99 3.89 1.81
C ARG A 35 -4.94 2.81 2.04
N TRP A 36 -3.66 3.14 1.82
CA TRP A 36 -2.58 2.21 2.08
C TRP A 36 -2.55 1.74 3.54
N ILE A 37 -2.57 2.67 4.50
CA ILE A 37 -2.56 2.34 5.93
C ILE A 37 -3.78 1.50 6.31
N ARG A 38 -4.98 1.86 5.81
CA ARG A 38 -6.21 1.09 6.07
C ARG A 38 -6.11 -0.35 5.58
N THR A 39 -5.63 -0.57 4.34
CA THR A 39 -5.43 -1.91 3.78
C THR A 39 -4.46 -2.73 4.62
N ASN A 40 -3.32 -2.14 4.99
CA ASN A 40 -2.30 -2.81 5.80
C ASN A 40 -2.83 -3.18 7.19
N TYR A 41 -3.52 -2.24 7.84
CA TYR A 41 -4.09 -2.44 9.16
C TYR A 41 -5.22 -3.48 9.16
N ALA A 42 -6.09 -3.47 8.15
CA ALA A 42 -7.15 -4.46 8.01
C ALA A 42 -6.58 -5.89 7.84
N ALA A 43 -5.55 -6.05 7.00
CA ALA A 43 -4.84 -7.32 6.84
C ALA A 43 -4.18 -7.76 8.14
N TYR A 44 -3.49 -6.85 8.83
CA TYR A 44 -2.86 -7.12 10.12
C TYR A 44 -3.87 -7.57 11.18
N LYS A 45 -5.04 -6.92 11.26
CA LYS A 45 -6.10 -7.28 12.19
C LYS A 45 -6.67 -8.69 11.96
N GLN A 46 -6.59 -9.19 10.74
CA GLN A 46 -7.09 -10.53 10.38
C GLN A 46 -6.02 -11.61 10.57
N ILE A 47 -4.77 -11.33 10.20
CA ILE A 47 -3.71 -12.34 10.07
C ILE A 47 -2.71 -12.29 11.24
N GLY A 48 -2.58 -11.12 11.89
CA GLY A 48 -1.66 -10.90 13.01
C GLY A 48 -0.22 -10.56 12.61
N GLN A 49 0.08 -10.40 11.31
CA GLN A 49 1.41 -10.10 10.79
C GLN A 49 1.32 -9.12 9.60
N MET A 50 2.40 -8.39 9.31
CA MET A 50 2.49 -7.56 8.11
C MET A 50 3.15 -8.36 6.99
N HIS A 51 2.86 -7.98 5.74
CA HIS A 51 3.38 -8.64 4.55
C HIS A 51 4.15 -7.67 3.64
N GLU A 52 5.07 -8.21 2.84
CA GLU A 52 5.87 -7.44 1.86
C GLU A 52 5.01 -6.64 0.85
N LYS A 53 3.85 -7.21 0.49
CA LYS A 53 2.95 -6.72 -0.55
C LYS A 53 1.50 -6.89 -0.14
N TYR A 54 0.64 -6.01 -0.65
CA TYR A 54 -0.80 -6.00 -0.39
C TYR A 54 -1.58 -5.91 -1.70
N ASN A 55 -2.77 -6.51 -1.73
CA ASN A 55 -3.70 -6.34 -2.83
C ASN A 55 -4.24 -4.90 -2.81
N VAL A 56 -4.05 -4.17 -3.90
CA VAL A 56 -4.50 -2.76 -3.99
C VAL A 56 -5.90 -2.62 -4.57
N ALA A 57 -6.46 -3.70 -5.11
CA ALA A 57 -7.84 -3.78 -5.57
C ALA A 57 -8.79 -4.19 -4.42
N ASN A 58 -8.32 -5.01 -3.47
CA ASN A 58 -9.10 -5.49 -2.33
C ASN A 58 -8.48 -5.06 -1.00
N CYS A 59 -9.22 -4.29 -0.20
CA CYS A 59 -8.77 -3.84 1.11
C CYS A 59 -8.65 -5.01 2.10
N GLY A 60 -7.54 -5.07 2.84
CA GLY A 60 -7.31 -6.09 3.87
C GLY A 60 -6.68 -7.39 3.38
N GLU A 61 -6.42 -7.53 2.08
CA GLU A 61 -5.75 -8.71 1.52
C GLU A 61 -4.25 -8.46 1.34
N PHE A 62 -3.42 -9.43 1.74
CA PHE A 62 -2.01 -9.43 1.36
C PHE A 62 -1.86 -9.83 -0.12
N GLY A 63 -0.77 -9.37 -0.73
CA GLY A 63 -0.48 -9.65 -2.13
C GLY A 63 0.14 -11.03 -2.34
N GLY A 64 -0.07 -11.61 -3.52
CA GLY A 64 0.41 -12.94 -3.90
C GLY A 64 1.33 -12.94 -5.12
N GLY A 65 1.57 -14.12 -5.70
CA GLY A 65 2.34 -14.33 -6.93
C GLY A 65 3.85 -14.17 -6.80
N GLY A 66 4.58 -14.36 -7.91
CA GLY A 66 6.04 -14.50 -7.91
C GLY A 66 6.50 -15.92 -7.61
N GLU A 67 7.81 -16.14 -7.56
CA GLU A 67 8.41 -17.48 -7.37
C GLU A 67 8.31 -18.01 -5.93
N TYR A 68 8.03 -17.14 -4.96
CA TYR A 68 8.08 -17.47 -3.53
C TYR A 68 6.83 -17.01 -2.78
N VAL A 69 6.54 -17.70 -1.68
CA VAL A 69 5.47 -17.35 -0.74
C VAL A 69 5.74 -15.93 -0.20
N PRO A 70 4.73 -15.04 -0.16
CA PRO A 70 4.89 -13.69 0.35
C PRO A 70 5.49 -13.67 1.76
N GLN A 71 6.57 -12.92 1.95
CA GLN A 71 7.25 -12.83 3.25
C GLN A 71 6.41 -12.02 4.25
N ALA A 72 6.47 -12.45 5.51
CA ALA A 72 5.85 -11.77 6.65
C ALA A 72 6.93 -11.18 7.58
N GLY A 73 6.60 -10.09 8.26
CA GLY A 73 7.47 -9.39 9.21
C GLY A 73 6.75 -8.32 10.01
#